data_AF-A0A497P768-F1
#
_entry.id   AF-A0A497P768-F1
#
_cell.length_a   1.000
_cell.length_b   1.000
_cell.length_c   1.000
_cell.angle_alpha   90.00
_cell.angle_beta   90.00
_cell.angle_gamma   90.00
#
_symmetry.space_group_name_H-M   'P 1'
#
loop_
_entity.id
_entity.type
_entity.pdbx_description
1 polymer ?
#
loop_
_entity_poly.entity_id
_entity_poly.type
_entity_poly.pdbx_seq_one_letter_code
_entity_poly.pdbx_strand_id
1 'polypeptide(L)'
;MIKEHEENRKPNIIERIIQLLFGLKIKEAQLKFLVDINENRHVIEVYLVTSEGNIKLVNPQNVWNYGSVITIGNKQYTISQSSFEIFQAIRNRNPKVLIDGRLVLDMYPPILKYLRKKENVEEKEASKRLKIYDSPSYAAEIDFNPKSGLLVKTGYKDPESSKFIPYKELEPIVGGYSKRGNSYFYTSTEKDPEIKKWSDVEGKRIPLDNIPEFFKRDLVILRSKFDAVLTDKAALIKIINTKPSSVVKVSSDEPGWLEFKIEYKTSNWSLPHHKIVDTNKTHKQVNENTWVKIDKQMVKNVQKELHKLDFNQTEGGYRANTYRFMSLEDFINKIGGKRELSTEYLHFLEQVKGFKSKTTYKLPQHIEKDLSNSGITLRPYQRAGIHWLNWLITHYLHGILADDMGLGKTIQTITVMRLRYEESGSMSHSLVISPKSVIRHW
;
A
#
# COMPACT_ATOMS: atom_id res chain seq x y z
N MET A 1 -50.81 16.71 9.37
CA MET A 1 -51.79 17.78 9.65
C MET A 1 -51.08 19.13 9.59
N ILE A 2 -50.94 19.71 8.39
CA ILE A 2 -50.89 21.16 8.16
C ILE A 2 -51.65 21.34 6.84
N LYS A 3 -52.71 22.16 6.89
CA LYS A 3 -53.78 22.28 5.90
C LYS A 3 -53.30 22.87 4.58
N GLU A 4 -53.72 22.25 3.48
CA GLU A 4 -53.85 22.85 2.16
C GLU A 4 -54.76 24.08 2.26
N HIS A 5 -54.23 25.23 1.85
CA HIS A 5 -55.04 26.38 1.49
C HIS A 5 -54.95 26.54 -0.04
N GLU A 6 -55.88 25.90 -0.74
CA GLU A 6 -56.27 26.30 -2.08
C GLU A 6 -56.96 27.68 -1.99
N GLU A 7 -56.19 28.75 -2.20
CA GLU A 7 -56.77 30.06 -2.50
C GLU A 7 -57.29 30.06 -3.94
N ASN A 8 -58.54 29.64 -4.08
CA ASN A 8 -59.35 29.80 -5.28
C ASN A 8 -59.69 31.30 -5.45
N ARG A 9 -58.77 32.11 -5.99
CA ARG A 9 -59.03 33.52 -6.31
C ARG A 9 -59.79 33.63 -7.63
N LYS A 10 -61.07 34.00 -7.52
CA LYS A 10 -61.95 34.43 -8.62
C LYS A 10 -61.32 35.61 -9.40
N PRO A 11 -61.59 35.73 -10.72
CA PRO A 11 -61.05 36.80 -11.55
C PRO A 11 -61.48 38.18 -11.04
N ASN A 12 -60.56 39.14 -11.15
CA ASN A 12 -60.61 40.43 -10.45
C ASN A 12 -61.71 41.30 -11.07
N ILE A 13 -62.59 41.90 -10.25
CA ILE A 13 -63.75 42.71 -10.70
C ILE A 13 -63.34 43.86 -11.64
N ILE A 14 -62.09 44.31 -11.54
CA ILE A 14 -61.47 45.31 -12.41
C ILE A 14 -61.36 44.83 -13.87
N GLU A 15 -61.12 43.54 -14.13
CA GLU A 15 -61.01 42.98 -15.49
C GLU A 15 -62.34 43.03 -16.25
N ARG A 16 -63.45 42.82 -15.54
CA ARG A 16 -64.81 42.95 -16.12
C ARG A 16 -65.17 44.39 -16.45
N ILE A 17 -64.71 45.35 -15.64
CA ILE A 17 -64.98 46.78 -15.85
C ILE A 17 -64.16 47.32 -17.05
N ILE A 18 -62.92 46.86 -17.23
CA ILE A 18 -62.07 47.25 -18.37
C ILE A 18 -62.57 46.65 -19.69
N GLN A 19 -63.08 45.41 -19.68
CA GLN A 19 -63.70 44.79 -20.85
C GLN A 19 -64.98 45.52 -21.33
N LEU A 20 -65.75 46.09 -20.39
CA LEU A 20 -66.99 46.80 -20.68
C LEU A 20 -66.79 48.25 -21.17
N LEU A 21 -65.70 48.92 -20.77
CA LEU A 21 -65.49 50.34 -21.07
C LEU A 21 -64.66 50.63 -22.34
N PHE A 22 -63.81 49.71 -22.81
CA PHE A 22 -62.84 50.02 -23.88
C PHE A 22 -62.82 49.04 -25.08
N GLY A 23 -63.62 47.98 -25.11
CA GLY A 23 -63.72 47.07 -26.26
C GLY A 23 -62.42 46.34 -26.65
N LEU A 24 -61.37 46.43 -25.83
CA LEU A 24 -60.08 45.77 -26.06
C LEU A 24 -60.12 44.34 -25.53
N LYS A 25 -60.14 43.34 -26.42
CA LYS A 25 -60.05 41.92 -26.04
C LYS A 25 -58.64 41.62 -25.53
N ILE A 26 -58.52 41.26 -24.25
CA ILE A 26 -57.29 40.73 -23.65
C ILE A 26 -57.04 39.34 -24.25
N LYS A 27 -55.88 39.14 -24.87
CA LYS A 27 -55.47 37.85 -25.45
C LYS A 27 -54.48 37.15 -24.54
N GLU A 28 -54.60 35.83 -24.39
CA GLU A 28 -53.54 35.05 -23.75
C GLU A 28 -52.35 34.88 -24.71
N ALA A 29 -51.14 35.05 -24.20
CA ALA A 29 -49.90 34.91 -24.96
C ALA A 29 -48.87 34.07 -24.19
N GLN A 30 -48.01 33.37 -24.94
CA GLN A 30 -46.88 32.64 -24.38
C GLN A 30 -45.66 33.57 -24.27
N LEU A 31 -44.81 33.31 -23.29
CA LEU A 31 -43.46 33.89 -23.22
C LEU A 31 -42.47 32.90 -23.81
N LYS A 32 -41.54 33.43 -24.61
CA LYS A 32 -40.36 32.73 -25.08
C LYS A 32 -39.13 33.28 -24.36
N PHE A 33 -38.30 32.39 -23.86
CA PHE A 33 -37.10 32.73 -23.09
C PHE A 33 -35.87 32.36 -23.90
N LEU A 34 -35.01 33.33 -24.16
CA LEU A 34 -33.73 33.10 -24.82
C LEU A 34 -32.62 33.18 -23.77
N VAL A 35 -32.07 32.02 -23.42
CA VAL A 35 -31.08 31.85 -22.35
C VAL A 35 -29.68 31.83 -22.95
N ASP A 36 -28.80 32.65 -22.38
CA ASP A 36 -27.39 32.73 -22.70
C ASP A 36 -26.53 32.74 -21.44
N ILE A 37 -25.22 32.61 -21.62
CA ILE A 37 -24.24 32.65 -20.54
C ILE A 37 -23.20 33.70 -20.84
N ASN A 38 -23.01 34.64 -19.90
CA ASN A 38 -21.94 35.63 -19.97
C ASN A 38 -21.27 35.75 -18.60
N GLU A 39 -19.93 35.77 -18.56
CA GLU A 39 -19.14 35.91 -17.32
C GLU A 39 -19.63 35.02 -16.16
N ASN A 40 -19.98 33.76 -16.45
CA ASN A 40 -20.49 32.81 -15.46
C ASN A 40 -21.79 33.27 -14.77
N ARG A 41 -22.68 33.93 -15.54
CA ARG A 41 -24.04 34.30 -15.14
C ARG A 41 -25.01 33.91 -16.24
N HIS A 42 -26.24 33.55 -15.88
CA HIS A 42 -27.30 33.40 -16.88
C HIS A 42 -27.78 34.77 -17.30
N VAL A 43 -27.94 34.95 -18.61
CA VAL A 43 -28.47 36.15 -19.24
C VAL A 43 -29.70 35.73 -20.02
N ILE A 44 -30.88 36.17 -19.60
CA ILE A 44 -32.16 35.73 -20.16
C ILE A 44 -32.88 36.91 -20.81
N GLU A 45 -33.19 36.77 -22.10
CA GLU A 45 -34.07 37.66 -22.84
C GLU A 45 -35.48 37.07 -22.86
N VAL A 46 -36.48 37.90 -22.62
CA VAL A 46 -37.89 37.47 -22.56
C VAL A 46 -38.66 38.11 -23.70
N TYR A 47 -39.36 37.27 -24.47
CA TYR A 47 -40.14 37.70 -25.63
C TYR A 47 -41.60 37.30 -25.44
N LEU A 48 -42.51 38.21 -25.76
CA LEU A 48 -43.93 37.90 -25.90
C LEU A 48 -44.18 37.32 -27.28
N VAL A 49 -44.74 36.11 -27.35
CA VAL A 49 -45.10 35.46 -28.61
C VAL A 49 -46.47 35.98 -29.06
N THR A 50 -46.51 36.65 -30.21
CA THR A 50 -47.75 37.18 -30.80
C THR A 50 -47.96 36.64 -32.22
N SER A 51 -49.16 36.83 -32.77
CA SER A 51 -49.46 36.46 -34.16
C SER A 51 -48.61 37.20 -35.21
N GLU A 52 -48.02 38.34 -34.84
CA GLU A 52 -47.21 39.20 -35.72
C GLU A 52 -45.69 38.98 -35.51
N GLY A 53 -45.31 38.08 -34.60
CA GLY A 53 -43.92 37.78 -34.25
C GLY A 53 -43.61 37.87 -32.76
N ASN A 54 -42.34 37.67 -32.42
CA ASN A 54 -41.84 37.69 -31.05
C ASN A 54 -41.39 39.10 -30.67
N ILE A 55 -41.99 39.67 -29.63
CA ILE A 55 -41.70 41.05 -29.18
C ILE A 55 -40.86 41.00 -27.91
N LYS A 56 -39.64 41.54 -27.95
CA LYS A 56 -38.76 41.59 -26.77
C LYS A 56 -39.35 42.48 -25.69
N LEU A 57 -39.45 41.98 -24.46
CA LEU A 57 -39.92 42.76 -23.32
C LEU A 57 -38.76 43.59 -22.74
N VAL A 58 -38.83 44.91 -22.89
CA VAL A 58 -37.82 45.85 -22.33
C VAL A 58 -38.00 46.03 -20.82
N ASN A 59 -39.22 45.88 -20.32
CA ASN A 59 -39.49 45.84 -18.88
C ASN A 59 -40.25 44.55 -18.52
N PRO A 60 -39.54 43.40 -18.37
CA PRO A 60 -40.17 42.16 -17.98
C PRO A 60 -40.86 42.25 -16.61
N GLN A 61 -40.52 43.25 -15.77
CA GLN A 61 -41.16 43.47 -14.45
C GLN A 61 -42.67 43.65 -14.51
N ASN A 62 -43.19 44.10 -15.64
CA ASN A 62 -44.62 44.28 -15.84
C ASN A 62 -45.43 42.97 -15.77
N VAL A 63 -44.78 41.81 -15.93
CA VAL A 63 -45.39 40.47 -15.82
C VAL A 63 -44.95 39.67 -14.60
N TRP A 64 -44.46 40.33 -13.55
CA TRP A 64 -44.05 39.65 -12.32
C TRP A 64 -45.20 38.96 -11.59
N ASN A 65 -46.43 39.45 -11.76
CA ASN A 65 -47.60 38.97 -11.04
C ASN A 65 -48.53 38.23 -12.00
N TYR A 66 -49.18 37.18 -11.48
CA TYR A 66 -50.17 36.45 -12.24
C TYR A 66 -51.34 37.36 -12.61
N GLY A 67 -51.83 37.26 -13.85
CA GLY A 67 -52.89 38.13 -14.36
C GLY A 67 -52.44 39.55 -14.74
N SER A 68 -51.13 39.84 -14.71
CA SER A 68 -50.60 41.09 -15.25
C SER A 68 -50.99 41.27 -16.73
N VAL A 69 -51.55 42.43 -17.07
CA VAL A 69 -51.89 42.81 -18.45
C VAL A 69 -50.78 43.70 -19.02
N ILE A 70 -50.18 43.29 -20.14
CA ILE A 70 -49.27 44.12 -20.91
C ILE A 70 -49.99 44.70 -22.13
N THR A 71 -49.85 46.00 -22.35
CA THR A 71 -50.29 46.67 -23.58
C THR A 71 -49.12 46.79 -24.55
N ILE A 72 -49.25 46.25 -25.75
CA ILE A 72 -48.28 46.43 -26.85
C ILE A 72 -49.03 46.98 -28.06
N GLY A 73 -48.71 48.22 -28.46
CA GLY A 73 -49.50 48.97 -29.44
C GLY A 73 -50.94 49.13 -28.96
N ASN A 74 -51.91 48.72 -29.78
CA ASN A 74 -53.34 48.75 -29.44
C ASN A 74 -53.89 47.40 -28.93
N LYS A 75 -53.04 46.45 -28.53
CA LYS A 75 -53.43 45.11 -28.07
C LYS A 75 -53.03 44.88 -26.62
N GLN A 76 -53.89 44.20 -25.87
CA GLN A 76 -53.65 43.82 -24.47
C GLN A 76 -53.43 42.31 -24.37
N TYR A 77 -52.44 41.90 -23.59
CA TYR A 77 -52.05 40.51 -23.42
C TYR A 77 -51.97 40.13 -21.94
N THR A 78 -52.42 38.92 -21.62
CA THR A 78 -52.10 38.22 -20.37
C THR A 78 -51.17 37.06 -20.69
N ILE A 79 -50.31 36.66 -19.74
CA ILE A 79 -49.38 35.56 -19.95
C ILE A 79 -49.97 34.22 -19.51
N SER A 80 -49.64 33.17 -20.24
CA SER A 80 -50.08 31.82 -19.89
C SER A 80 -49.51 31.35 -18.54
N GLN A 81 -50.21 30.40 -17.91
CA GLN A 81 -49.77 29.81 -16.64
C GLN A 81 -48.39 29.15 -16.75
N SER A 82 -48.13 28.41 -17.83
CA SER A 82 -46.83 27.75 -18.07
C SER A 82 -45.68 28.77 -18.20
N SER A 83 -45.94 29.89 -18.87
CA SER A 83 -44.99 31.00 -18.99
C SER A 83 -44.73 31.66 -17.64
N PHE A 84 -45.80 31.86 -16.85
CA PHE A 84 -45.71 32.42 -15.52
C PHE A 84 -44.90 31.53 -14.55
N GLU A 85 -45.05 30.20 -14.59
CA GLU A 85 -44.27 29.28 -13.76
C GLU A 85 -42.77 29.34 -14.05
N ILE A 86 -42.37 29.41 -15.32
CA ILE A 86 -40.97 29.55 -15.72
C ILE A 86 -40.42 30.89 -15.26
N PHE A 87 -41.20 31.94 -15.48
CA PHE A 87 -40.85 33.28 -15.08
C PHE A 87 -40.71 33.43 -13.55
N GLN A 88 -41.58 32.78 -12.78
CA GLN A 88 -41.46 32.68 -11.32
C GLN A 88 -40.19 31.95 -10.88
N ALA A 89 -39.83 30.84 -11.53
CA ALA A 89 -38.60 30.12 -11.22
C ALA A 89 -37.35 31.00 -11.41
N ILE A 90 -37.35 31.86 -12.44
CA ILE A 90 -36.30 32.87 -12.67
C ILE A 90 -36.37 33.97 -11.62
N ARG A 91 -37.56 34.53 -11.35
CA ARG A 91 -37.80 35.57 -10.34
C ARG A 91 -37.31 35.16 -8.95
N ASN A 92 -37.56 33.92 -8.54
CA ASN A 92 -37.15 33.39 -7.24
C ASN A 92 -35.62 33.34 -7.05
N ARG A 93 -34.84 33.58 -8.11
CA ARG A 93 -33.38 33.75 -8.07
C ARG A 93 -32.93 35.21 -7.98
N ASN A 94 -33.86 36.15 -7.79
CA ASN A 94 -33.60 37.58 -7.65
C ASN A 94 -32.73 38.16 -8.77
N PRO A 95 -33.17 38.05 -10.05
CA PRO A 95 -32.37 38.50 -11.17
C PRO A 95 -32.21 40.03 -11.16
N LYS A 96 -31.03 40.50 -11.57
CA LYS A 96 -30.82 41.92 -11.91
C LYS A 96 -31.43 42.20 -13.28
N VAL A 97 -32.29 43.20 -13.37
CA VAL A 97 -32.91 43.63 -14.64
C VAL A 97 -32.06 44.74 -15.24
N LEU A 98 -31.54 44.52 -16.45
CA LEU A 98 -30.78 45.53 -17.19
C LEU A 98 -31.72 46.50 -17.92
N ILE A 99 -31.17 47.65 -18.32
CA ILE A 99 -31.90 48.72 -19.03
C ILE A 99 -32.53 48.19 -20.34
N ASP A 100 -31.91 47.22 -20.98
CA ASP A 100 -32.38 46.59 -22.22
C ASP A 100 -33.35 45.41 -22.02
N GLY A 101 -33.82 45.21 -20.79
CA GLY A 101 -34.78 44.17 -20.40
C GLY A 101 -34.17 42.79 -20.17
N ARG A 102 -32.85 42.61 -20.26
CA ARG A 102 -32.21 41.32 -19.92
C ARG A 102 -32.28 41.04 -18.42
N LEU A 103 -32.59 39.79 -18.07
CA LEU A 103 -32.53 39.28 -16.71
C LEU A 103 -31.18 38.59 -16.48
N VAL A 104 -30.40 39.08 -15.53
CA VAL A 104 -29.08 38.52 -15.19
C VAL A 104 -29.13 37.88 -13.81
N LEU A 105 -28.79 36.61 -13.72
CA LEU A 105 -28.73 35.86 -12.46
C LEU A 105 -27.39 35.12 -12.33
N ASP A 106 -26.93 34.94 -11.09
CA ASP A 106 -25.71 34.18 -10.83
C ASP A 106 -25.83 32.75 -11.35
N MET A 107 -24.71 32.17 -11.79
CA MET A 107 -24.72 30.81 -12.30
C MET A 107 -25.21 29.84 -11.22
N TYR A 108 -26.29 29.15 -11.57
CA TYR A 108 -26.94 28.16 -10.73
C TYR A 108 -27.36 26.97 -11.59
N PRO A 109 -26.60 25.85 -11.61
CA PRO A 109 -26.87 24.74 -12.53
C PRO A 109 -28.32 24.21 -12.49
N PRO A 110 -28.99 24.08 -11.33
CA PRO A 110 -30.36 23.55 -11.32
C PRO A 110 -31.39 24.44 -12.04
N ILE A 111 -31.22 25.77 -12.10
CA ILE A 111 -32.15 26.62 -12.89
C ILE A 111 -31.95 26.38 -14.39
N LEU A 112 -30.71 26.24 -14.86
CA LEU A 112 -30.44 25.96 -16.26
C LEU A 112 -31.00 24.60 -16.67
N LYS A 113 -30.79 23.58 -15.83
CA LYS A 113 -31.38 22.25 -16.02
C LYS A 113 -32.91 22.30 -16.07
N TYR A 114 -33.54 23.10 -15.20
CA TYR A 114 -34.98 23.30 -15.21
C TYR A 114 -35.46 23.97 -16.51
N LEU A 115 -34.79 25.05 -16.93
CA LEU A 115 -35.13 25.81 -18.13
C LEU A 115 -34.97 24.96 -19.41
N ARG A 116 -33.94 24.14 -19.51
CA ARG A 116 -33.70 23.22 -20.65
C ARG A 116 -34.84 22.24 -20.94
N LYS A 117 -35.66 21.93 -19.94
CA LYS A 117 -36.79 20.99 -20.08
C LYS A 117 -38.06 21.66 -20.60
N LYS A 118 -38.05 22.97 -20.83
CA LYS A 118 -39.24 23.75 -21.17
C LYS A 118 -39.25 24.07 -22.66
N GLU A 119 -40.37 23.81 -23.31
CA GLU A 119 -40.51 23.96 -24.77
C GLU A 119 -40.39 25.40 -25.25
N ASN A 120 -40.72 26.37 -24.41
CA ASN A 120 -40.66 27.80 -24.69
C ASN A 120 -39.32 28.45 -24.27
N VAL A 121 -38.29 27.64 -24.02
CA VAL A 121 -36.92 28.09 -23.74
C VAL A 121 -36.02 27.72 -24.92
N GLU A 122 -35.31 28.71 -25.44
CA GLU A 122 -34.23 28.52 -26.41
C GLU A 122 -32.89 28.90 -25.79
N GLU A 123 -31.84 28.13 -26.09
CA GLU A 123 -30.48 28.41 -25.63
C GLU A 123 -29.63 29.00 -26.76
N LYS A 124 -28.80 29.99 -26.44
CA LYS A 124 -27.68 30.41 -27.29
C LYS A 124 -26.48 29.46 -27.13
N GLU A 125 -25.52 29.56 -28.04
CA GLU A 125 -24.38 28.62 -28.14
C GLU A 125 -23.50 28.55 -26.88
N ALA A 126 -23.35 29.65 -26.12
CA ALA A 126 -22.60 29.59 -24.86
C ALA A 126 -23.34 28.76 -23.79
N SER A 127 -24.67 28.89 -23.71
CA SER A 127 -25.50 28.08 -22.81
C SER A 127 -25.53 26.61 -23.23
N LYS A 128 -25.75 26.29 -24.51
CA LYS A 128 -25.79 24.90 -25.01
C LYS A 128 -24.52 24.11 -24.72
N ARG A 129 -23.35 24.78 -24.73
CA ARG A 129 -22.06 24.14 -24.46
C ARG A 129 -21.89 23.69 -23.01
N LEU A 130 -22.71 24.16 -22.07
CA LEU A 130 -22.61 23.79 -20.66
C LEU A 130 -23.22 22.41 -20.39
N LYS A 131 -22.51 21.56 -19.64
CA LYS A 131 -22.94 20.21 -19.26
C LYS A 131 -23.18 20.14 -17.76
N ILE A 132 -24.25 19.49 -17.32
CA ILE A 132 -24.62 19.38 -15.91
C ILE A 132 -24.77 17.91 -15.55
N TYR A 133 -24.02 17.45 -14.55
CA TYR A 133 -23.96 16.08 -14.09
C TYR A 133 -24.40 15.99 -12.62
N ASP A 134 -25.56 15.38 -12.36
CA ASP A 134 -26.14 15.30 -11.00
C ASP A 134 -25.69 14.09 -10.19
N SER A 135 -25.08 13.11 -10.84
CA SER A 135 -24.56 11.91 -10.21
C SER A 135 -23.19 11.58 -10.79
N PRO A 136 -22.20 12.47 -10.58
CA PRO A 136 -20.86 12.20 -11.06
C PRO A 136 -20.30 10.96 -10.36
N SER A 137 -19.68 10.06 -11.12
CA SER A 137 -19.04 8.89 -10.55
C SER A 137 -17.80 9.32 -9.79
N TYR A 138 -17.67 8.93 -8.53
CA TYR A 138 -16.42 9.14 -7.80
C TYR A 138 -15.30 8.31 -8.42
N ALA A 139 -14.08 8.83 -8.35
CA ALA A 139 -12.89 8.14 -8.81
C ALA A 139 -11.75 8.38 -7.83
N ALA A 140 -10.82 7.43 -7.80
CA ALA A 140 -9.60 7.55 -7.02
C ALA A 140 -8.41 7.09 -7.86
N GLU A 141 -7.31 7.81 -7.76
CA GLU A 141 -6.04 7.45 -8.38
C GLU A 141 -5.05 7.15 -7.26
N ILE A 142 -4.46 5.95 -7.29
CA ILE A 142 -3.49 5.50 -6.31
C ILE A 142 -2.14 5.38 -6.99
N ASP A 143 -1.22 6.28 -6.64
CA ASP A 143 0.16 6.25 -7.10
C ASP A 143 1.10 5.67 -6.05
N PHE A 144 2.24 5.15 -6.49
CA PHE A 144 3.23 4.52 -5.64
C PHE A 144 4.64 5.05 -5.87
N ASN A 145 5.31 5.40 -4.77
CA ASN A 145 6.72 5.75 -4.73
C ASN A 145 7.47 4.83 -3.75
N PRO A 146 8.50 4.08 -4.19
CA PRO A 146 9.23 3.13 -3.35
C PRO A 146 9.88 3.71 -2.09
N LYS A 147 10.12 5.04 -2.05
CA LYS A 147 10.74 5.73 -0.91
C LYS A 147 9.73 6.38 0.03
N SER A 148 8.57 6.79 -0.48
CA SER A 148 7.60 7.60 0.28
C SER A 148 6.22 6.97 0.46
N GLY A 149 5.96 5.80 -0.14
CA GLY A 149 4.73 5.04 0.02
C GLY A 149 3.68 5.35 -1.05
N LEU A 150 2.39 5.19 -0.72
CA LEU A 150 1.29 5.46 -1.64
C LEU A 150 0.81 6.91 -1.49
N LEU A 151 0.35 7.47 -2.61
CA LEU A 151 -0.44 8.70 -2.63
C LEU A 151 -1.80 8.38 -3.24
N VAL A 152 -2.85 8.49 -2.42
CA VAL A 152 -4.23 8.30 -2.85
C VAL A 152 -4.86 9.67 -3.09
N LYS A 153 -5.25 9.94 -4.33
CA LYS A 153 -6.02 11.14 -4.71
C LYS A 153 -7.45 10.74 -5.03
N THR A 154 -8.40 11.57 -4.65
CA THR A 154 -9.83 11.36 -4.91
C THR A 154 -10.43 12.52 -5.69
N GLY A 155 -11.58 12.25 -6.30
CA GLY A 155 -12.27 13.19 -7.16
C GLY A 155 -13.38 12.48 -7.93
N TYR A 156 -13.59 12.92 -9.18
CA TYR A 156 -14.62 12.37 -10.04
C TYR A 156 -14.04 11.77 -11.31
N LYS A 157 -14.78 10.85 -11.90
CA LYS A 157 -14.56 10.38 -13.26
C LYS A 157 -15.25 11.34 -14.21
N ASP A 158 -14.51 11.86 -15.17
CA ASP A 158 -15.04 12.61 -16.29
C ASP A 158 -16.05 11.72 -17.06
N PRO A 159 -17.33 12.10 -17.17
CA PRO A 159 -18.33 11.30 -17.88
C PRO A 159 -18.04 11.11 -19.36
N GLU A 160 -17.26 11.99 -19.99
CA GLU A 160 -16.99 11.93 -21.44
C GLU A 160 -15.65 11.26 -21.72
N SER A 161 -14.59 11.73 -21.05
CA SER A 161 -13.25 11.21 -21.30
C SER A 161 -12.91 9.97 -20.46
N SER A 162 -13.75 9.62 -19.48
CA SER A 162 -13.47 8.60 -18.46
C SER A 162 -12.19 8.85 -17.65
N LYS A 163 -11.59 10.04 -17.74
CA LYS A 163 -10.37 10.40 -17.02
C LYS A 163 -10.68 10.83 -15.60
N PHE A 164 -9.71 10.61 -14.70
CA PHE A 164 -9.76 11.11 -13.34
C PHE A 164 -9.68 12.64 -13.30
N ILE A 165 -10.54 13.27 -12.49
CA ILE A 165 -10.58 14.70 -12.21
C ILE A 165 -10.41 14.88 -10.70
N PRO A 166 -9.26 15.38 -10.21
CA PRO A 166 -9.06 15.59 -8.78
C PRO A 166 -9.93 16.73 -8.26
N TYR A 167 -10.36 16.64 -6.99
CA TYR A 167 -11.20 17.68 -6.37
C TYR A 167 -10.60 19.09 -6.43
N LYS A 168 -9.27 19.21 -6.39
CA LYS A 168 -8.57 20.51 -6.47
C LYS A 168 -8.78 21.26 -7.79
N GLU A 169 -9.05 20.53 -8.87
CA GLU A 169 -9.31 21.13 -10.19
C GLU A 169 -10.77 21.57 -10.36
N LEU A 170 -11.61 21.40 -9.32
CA LEU A 170 -13.00 21.79 -9.33
C LEU A 170 -13.21 23.10 -8.57
N GLU A 171 -13.82 24.08 -9.22
CA GLU A 171 -14.20 25.35 -8.60
C GLU A 171 -15.60 25.21 -7.96
N PRO A 172 -15.75 25.39 -6.63
CA PRO A 172 -17.06 25.28 -5.99
C PRO A 172 -17.99 26.40 -6.45
N ILE A 173 -19.25 26.05 -6.66
CA ILE A 173 -20.32 26.97 -7.07
C ILE A 173 -21.59 26.73 -6.26
N VAL A 174 -22.41 27.76 -6.15
CA VAL A 174 -23.70 27.74 -5.43
C VAL A 174 -24.58 26.59 -5.90
N GLY A 175 -25.34 26.02 -4.96
CA GLY A 175 -26.28 24.94 -5.22
C GLY A 175 -25.70 23.54 -5.07
N GLY A 176 -24.51 23.42 -4.48
CA GLY A 176 -23.88 22.12 -4.24
C GLY A 176 -23.26 21.54 -5.49
N TYR A 177 -22.78 22.38 -6.40
CA TYR A 177 -22.07 21.97 -7.61
C TYR A 177 -20.64 22.47 -7.56
N SER A 178 -19.77 21.86 -8.37
CA SER A 178 -18.45 22.38 -8.69
C SER A 178 -18.26 22.38 -10.20
N LYS A 179 -17.40 23.26 -10.71
CA LYS A 179 -17.20 23.51 -12.14
C LYS A 179 -15.79 23.15 -12.59
N ARG A 180 -15.66 22.61 -13.80
CA ARG A 180 -14.39 22.52 -14.55
C ARG A 180 -14.68 22.75 -16.03
N GLY A 181 -14.10 23.81 -16.60
CA GLY A 181 -14.43 24.23 -17.97
C GLY A 181 -15.93 24.48 -18.15
N ASN A 182 -16.56 23.81 -19.09
CA ASN A 182 -18.00 23.94 -19.36
C ASN A 182 -18.87 22.91 -18.60
N SER A 183 -18.28 22.11 -17.72
CA SER A 183 -18.96 21.03 -17.01
C SER A 183 -19.21 21.39 -15.55
N TYR A 184 -20.42 21.10 -15.07
CA TYR A 184 -20.86 21.27 -13.69
C TYR A 184 -21.18 19.91 -13.09
N PHE A 185 -20.61 19.61 -11.93
CA PHE A 185 -20.72 18.34 -11.23
C PHE A 185 -21.42 18.58 -9.91
N TYR A 186 -22.45 17.81 -9.58
CA TYR A 186 -23.08 17.87 -8.27
C TYR A 186 -22.14 17.26 -7.23
N THR A 187 -21.74 18.06 -6.23
CA THR A 187 -20.71 17.73 -5.23
C THR A 187 -21.24 17.81 -3.80
N SER A 188 -22.51 18.16 -3.59
CA SER A 188 -23.17 18.14 -2.28
C SER A 188 -23.52 16.71 -1.86
N THR A 189 -22.49 15.94 -1.57
CA THR A 189 -22.59 14.57 -1.06
C THR A 189 -21.99 14.49 0.33
N GLU A 190 -22.71 15.07 1.29
CA GLU A 190 -22.34 15.09 2.71
C GLU A 190 -22.80 13.84 3.49
N LYS A 191 -23.38 12.81 2.84
CA LYS A 191 -24.08 11.73 3.56
C LYS A 191 -23.31 10.43 3.78
N ASP A 192 -22.30 10.09 2.97
CA ASP A 192 -21.52 8.85 3.17
C ASP A 192 -20.20 9.14 3.93
N PRO A 193 -20.04 8.65 5.18
CA PRO A 193 -18.86 8.91 5.99
C PRO A 193 -17.54 8.43 5.37
N GLU A 194 -17.56 7.34 4.60
CA GLU A 194 -16.35 6.81 3.95
C GLU A 194 -15.96 7.69 2.76
N ILE A 195 -16.92 8.19 1.97
CA ILE A 195 -16.62 9.13 0.89
C ILE A 195 -16.01 10.42 1.46
N LYS A 196 -16.59 10.94 2.54
CA LYS A 196 -16.11 12.14 3.21
C LYS A 196 -14.67 11.99 3.72
N LYS A 197 -14.39 10.88 4.41
CA LYS A 197 -13.04 10.54 4.93
C LYS A 197 -11.93 10.53 3.86
N TRP A 198 -12.26 10.20 2.62
CA TRP A 198 -11.30 10.19 1.51
C TRP A 198 -11.34 11.46 0.65
N SER A 199 -12.38 12.28 0.76
CA SER A 199 -12.57 13.51 -0.05
C SER A 199 -12.14 14.79 0.67
N ASP A 200 -12.04 14.77 2.00
CA ASP A 200 -11.65 15.94 2.81
C ASP A 200 -10.16 16.34 2.65
N VAL A 201 -9.34 15.52 2.00
CA VAL A 201 -7.90 15.76 1.84
C VAL A 201 -7.49 15.71 0.36
N GLU A 202 -6.65 16.66 -0.06
CA GLU A 202 -6.14 16.78 -1.44
C GLU A 202 -5.43 15.49 -1.92
N GLY A 203 -4.80 14.79 -0.99
CA GLY A 203 -4.24 13.46 -1.20
C GLY A 203 -3.79 12.84 0.10
N LYS A 204 -4.14 11.57 0.31
CA LYS A 204 -3.76 10.83 1.51
C LYS A 204 -2.49 10.03 1.27
N ARG A 205 -1.45 10.29 2.06
CA ARG A 205 -0.21 9.52 2.04
C ARG A 205 -0.32 8.28 2.91
N ILE A 206 0.04 7.12 2.36
CA ILE A 206 0.11 5.85 3.09
C ILE A 206 1.59 5.46 3.20
N PRO A 207 2.18 5.42 4.41
CA PRO A 207 3.56 4.99 4.60
C PRO A 207 3.82 3.56 4.11
N LEU A 208 5.06 3.25 3.73
CA LEU A 208 5.48 1.94 3.23
C LEU A 208 5.06 0.77 4.14
N ASP A 209 5.13 0.98 5.45
CA ASP A 209 4.77 -0.05 6.44
C ASP A 209 3.27 -0.37 6.47
N ASN A 210 2.43 0.55 6.01
CA ASN A 210 0.97 0.44 6.04
C ASN A 210 0.40 -0.02 4.69
N ILE A 211 1.22 -0.17 3.65
CA ILE A 211 0.80 -0.64 2.32
C ILE A 211 0.04 -1.97 2.38
N PRO A 212 0.51 -3.00 3.13
CA PRO A 212 -0.22 -4.26 3.20
C PRO A 212 -1.64 -4.12 3.77
N GLU A 213 -1.81 -3.29 4.80
CA GLU A 213 -3.13 -3.06 5.41
C GLU A 213 -4.03 -2.23 4.48
N PHE A 214 -3.45 -1.26 3.77
CA PHE A 214 -4.17 -0.48 2.77
C PHE A 214 -4.76 -1.37 1.67
N PHE A 215 -3.97 -2.28 1.09
CA PHE A 215 -4.46 -3.19 0.05
C PHE A 215 -5.53 -4.16 0.58
N LYS A 216 -5.41 -4.58 1.85
CA LYS A 216 -6.36 -5.51 2.47
C LYS A 216 -7.72 -4.87 2.76
N ARG A 217 -7.76 -3.61 3.18
CA ARG A 217 -8.97 -2.95 3.68
C ARG A 217 -9.35 -1.72 2.86
N ASP A 218 -8.46 -0.74 2.81
CA ASP A 218 -8.77 0.60 2.29
C ASP A 218 -8.95 0.58 0.76
N LEU A 219 -8.14 -0.18 0.01
CA LEU A 219 -8.29 -0.33 -1.44
C LEU A 219 -9.61 -1.02 -1.83
N VAL A 220 -10.09 -1.94 -1.00
CA VAL A 220 -11.39 -2.63 -1.21
C VAL A 220 -12.53 -1.63 -1.08
N ILE A 221 -12.49 -0.78 -0.05
CA ILE A 221 -13.47 0.30 0.14
C ILE A 221 -13.41 1.28 -1.04
N LEU A 222 -12.19 1.70 -1.42
CA LEU A 222 -12.00 2.61 -2.53
C LEU A 222 -12.57 2.02 -3.82
N ARG A 223 -12.30 0.76 -4.18
CA ARG A 223 -12.90 0.14 -5.38
C ARG A 223 -14.42 -0.03 -5.33
N SER A 224 -15.00 -0.11 -4.12
CA SER A 224 -16.46 -0.22 -3.97
C SER A 224 -17.18 1.12 -4.05
N LYS A 225 -16.54 2.21 -3.63
CA LYS A 225 -17.16 3.54 -3.49
C LYS A 225 -16.66 4.55 -4.52
N PHE A 226 -15.48 4.30 -5.06
CA PHE A 226 -14.79 5.08 -6.09
C PHE A 226 -14.43 4.13 -7.23
N ASP A 227 -14.41 4.64 -8.46
CA ASP A 227 -13.75 3.95 -9.57
C ASP A 227 -12.24 4.07 -9.40
N ALA A 228 -11.70 3.26 -8.49
CA ALA A 228 -10.33 3.37 -7.99
C ALA A 228 -9.34 2.64 -8.91
N VAL A 229 -8.39 3.38 -9.47
CA VAL A 229 -7.38 2.90 -10.39
C VAL A 229 -5.99 2.99 -9.77
N LEU A 230 -5.19 1.95 -9.98
CA LEU A 230 -3.77 1.95 -9.63
C LEU A 230 -2.96 2.46 -10.82
N THR A 231 -2.00 3.35 -10.58
CA THR A 231 -1.00 3.67 -11.60
C THR A 231 -0.14 2.44 -11.92
N ASP A 232 0.57 2.45 -13.05
CA ASP A 232 1.43 1.33 -13.46
C ASP A 232 2.40 0.91 -12.34
N LYS A 233 2.98 1.88 -11.60
CA LYS A 233 3.88 1.60 -10.48
C LYS A 233 3.15 0.95 -9.30
N ALA A 234 1.96 1.43 -8.95
CA ALA A 234 1.17 0.88 -7.86
C ALA A 234 0.63 -0.52 -8.20
N ALA A 235 0.34 -0.79 -9.47
CA ALA A 235 -0.11 -2.09 -9.95
C ALA A 235 0.98 -3.19 -9.82
N LEU A 236 2.25 -2.82 -9.77
CA LEU A 236 3.37 -3.75 -9.57
C LEU A 236 3.53 -4.22 -8.11
N ILE A 237 2.79 -3.63 -7.16
CA ILE A 237 2.88 -4.00 -5.74
C ILE A 237 2.40 -5.43 -5.53
N LYS A 238 3.20 -6.22 -4.80
CA LYS A 238 2.90 -7.60 -4.43
C LYS A 238 2.90 -7.76 -2.92
N ILE A 239 1.80 -8.28 -2.39
CA ILE A 239 1.69 -8.66 -0.97
C ILE A 239 1.60 -10.19 -0.90
N ILE A 240 2.68 -10.80 -0.42
CA ILE A 240 2.85 -12.24 -0.41
C ILE A 240 2.59 -12.76 1.00
N ASN A 241 1.59 -13.63 1.11
CA ASN A 241 1.17 -14.27 2.36
C ASN A 241 1.57 -15.76 2.43
N THR A 242 2.34 -16.24 1.46
CA THR A 242 2.78 -17.64 1.44
C THR A 242 3.72 -17.92 2.59
N LYS A 243 3.54 -19.10 3.22
CA LYS A 243 4.35 -19.51 4.35
C LYS A 243 5.77 -19.86 3.88
N PRO A 244 6.83 -19.24 4.43
CA PRO A 244 8.20 -19.56 4.05
C PRO A 244 8.68 -20.87 4.70
N SER A 245 9.79 -21.38 4.19
CA SER A 245 10.62 -22.37 4.89
C SER A 245 11.78 -21.67 5.60
N SER A 246 12.15 -22.13 6.79
CA SER A 246 13.40 -21.71 7.42
C SER A 246 14.57 -22.42 6.73
N VAL A 247 15.59 -21.66 6.39
CA VAL A 247 16.82 -22.14 5.77
C VAL A 247 17.99 -21.69 6.63
N VAL A 248 18.85 -22.63 7.00
CA VAL A 248 20.06 -22.37 7.78
C VAL A 248 21.25 -22.58 6.87
N LYS A 249 21.90 -21.46 6.52
CA LYS A 249 23.15 -21.45 5.76
C LYS A 249 24.30 -21.63 6.73
N VAL A 250 25.13 -22.66 6.52
CA VAL A 250 26.27 -22.96 7.38
C VAL A 250 27.57 -22.84 6.56
N SER A 251 28.54 -22.13 7.10
CA SER A 251 29.92 -22.05 6.58
C SER A 251 30.94 -22.34 7.69
N SER A 252 32.17 -22.64 7.29
CA SER A 252 33.29 -22.95 8.17
C SER A 252 34.56 -22.32 7.59
N ASP A 253 34.48 -21.03 7.29
CA ASP A 253 35.54 -20.28 6.62
C ASP A 253 36.77 -20.10 7.53
N GLU A 254 36.54 -20.01 8.85
CA GLU A 254 37.60 -19.98 9.86
C GLU A 254 37.76 -21.35 10.53
N PRO A 255 38.98 -21.92 10.57
CA PRO A 255 39.22 -23.22 11.21
C PRO A 255 38.80 -23.23 12.69
N GLY A 256 38.05 -24.28 13.08
CA GLY A 256 37.51 -24.42 14.45
C GLY A 256 36.19 -23.71 14.71
N TRP A 257 35.66 -22.99 13.72
CA TRP A 257 34.43 -22.24 13.85
C TRP A 257 33.40 -22.63 12.80
N LEU A 258 32.15 -22.69 13.25
CA LEU A 258 30.96 -22.78 12.43
C LEU A 258 30.27 -21.43 12.47
N GLU A 259 30.08 -20.83 11.30
CA GLU A 259 29.21 -19.68 11.14
C GLU A 259 27.91 -20.11 10.49
N PHE A 260 26.80 -19.58 10.98
CA PHE A 260 25.52 -19.84 10.34
C PHE A 260 24.58 -18.64 10.35
N LYS A 261 23.77 -18.56 9.29
CA LYS A 261 22.77 -17.53 9.07
C LYS A 261 21.42 -18.17 8.83
N ILE A 262 20.38 -17.59 9.42
CA ILE A 262 19.01 -18.07 9.30
C ILE A 262 18.25 -17.14 8.35
N GLU A 263 17.64 -17.72 7.32
CA GLU A 263 16.82 -17.02 6.34
C GLU A 263 15.44 -17.70 6.23
N TYR A 264 14.41 -16.89 6.01
CA TYR A 264 13.08 -17.37 5.65
C TYR A 264 12.92 -17.23 4.14
N LYS A 265 12.77 -18.35 3.43
CA LYS A 265 12.78 -18.37 1.96
C LYS A 265 11.53 -18.98 1.36
N THR A 266 11.20 -18.49 0.17
CA THR A 266 10.35 -19.16 -0.83
C THR A 266 11.11 -19.24 -2.15
N SER A 267 10.48 -19.70 -3.23
CA SER A 267 11.09 -19.68 -4.58
C SER A 267 11.45 -18.27 -5.06
N ASN A 268 10.78 -17.23 -4.54
CA ASN A 268 10.83 -15.88 -5.13
C ASN A 268 11.44 -14.82 -4.20
N TRP A 269 11.68 -15.13 -2.93
CA TRP A 269 12.20 -14.17 -1.96
C TRP A 269 12.93 -14.84 -0.79
N SER A 270 13.85 -14.09 -0.16
CA SER A 270 14.55 -14.45 1.07
C SER A 270 14.51 -13.29 2.07
N LEU A 271 14.37 -13.61 3.36
CA LEU A 271 14.36 -12.63 4.44
C LEU A 271 15.24 -13.10 5.60
N PRO A 272 16.34 -12.39 5.91
CA PRO A 272 17.22 -12.75 7.04
C PRO A 272 16.53 -12.61 8.39
N HIS A 273 16.78 -13.56 9.29
CA HIS A 273 16.18 -13.61 10.63
C HIS A 273 16.43 -12.34 11.44
N HIS A 274 17.68 -11.86 11.50
CA HIS A 274 18.04 -10.66 12.25
C HIS A 274 17.29 -9.37 11.81
N LYS A 275 16.70 -9.34 10.60
CA LYS A 275 15.92 -8.18 10.11
C LYS A 275 14.47 -8.14 10.63
N ILE A 276 13.99 -9.21 11.27
CA ILE A 276 12.59 -9.36 11.70
C ILE A 276 12.40 -9.84 13.14
N VAL A 277 13.47 -10.21 13.83
CA VAL A 277 13.46 -10.67 15.22
C VAL A 277 12.78 -9.68 16.17
N ASP A 278 13.12 -8.40 16.07
CA ASP A 278 12.65 -7.36 17.01
C ASP A 278 11.49 -6.52 16.49
N THR A 279 10.84 -6.95 15.41
CA THR A 279 9.78 -6.14 14.79
C THR A 279 8.38 -6.53 15.26
N ASN A 280 7.58 -5.54 15.65
CA ASN A 280 6.15 -5.72 15.88
C ASN A 280 5.32 -5.76 14.59
N LYS A 281 5.95 -5.51 13.44
CA LYS A 281 5.27 -5.47 12.14
C LYS A 281 4.73 -6.84 11.74
N THR A 282 3.66 -6.84 10.93
CA THR A 282 3.05 -8.07 10.39
C THR A 282 3.60 -8.44 9.02
N HIS A 283 4.19 -7.47 8.31
CA HIS A 283 4.79 -7.63 7.01
C HIS A 283 6.13 -6.89 6.96
N LYS A 284 7.01 -7.33 6.05
CA LYS A 284 8.28 -6.67 5.77
C LYS A 284 8.45 -6.48 4.27
N GLN A 285 8.94 -5.31 3.88
CA GLN A 285 9.33 -5.05 2.50
C GLN A 285 10.63 -5.80 2.20
N VAL A 286 10.64 -6.61 1.14
CA VAL A 286 11.82 -7.42 0.71
C VAL A 286 12.48 -6.85 -0.55
N ASN A 287 11.75 -6.08 -1.34
CA ASN A 287 12.24 -5.30 -2.48
C ASN A 287 11.32 -4.09 -2.70
N GLU A 288 11.61 -3.26 -3.71
CA GLU A 288 10.89 -2.01 -3.96
C GLU A 288 9.36 -2.16 -3.98
N ASN A 289 8.83 -3.27 -4.51
CA ASN A 289 7.40 -3.45 -4.75
C ASN A 289 6.79 -4.64 -3.98
N THR A 290 7.57 -5.36 -3.16
CA THR A 290 7.11 -6.62 -2.55
C THR A 290 7.16 -6.58 -1.03
N TRP A 291 6.01 -6.90 -0.41
CA TRP A 291 5.87 -7.09 1.01
C TRP A 291 5.54 -8.55 1.29
N VAL A 292 6.21 -9.14 2.28
CA VAL A 292 5.99 -10.52 2.70
C VAL A 292 5.45 -10.54 4.12
N LYS A 293 4.50 -11.43 4.39
CA LYS A 293 3.96 -11.64 5.73
C LYS A 293 4.99 -12.31 6.62
N ILE A 294 5.17 -11.78 7.83
CA ILE A 294 6.04 -12.36 8.85
C ILE A 294 5.27 -13.45 9.59
N ASP A 295 5.76 -14.67 9.54
CA ASP A 295 5.29 -15.74 10.42
C ASP A 295 5.89 -15.56 11.82
N LYS A 296 5.21 -14.76 12.65
CA LYS A 296 5.66 -14.45 14.02
C LYS A 296 5.82 -15.70 14.89
N GLN A 297 5.03 -16.75 14.65
CA GLN A 297 5.15 -17.98 15.43
C GLN A 297 6.43 -18.72 15.05
N MET A 298 6.75 -18.78 13.76
CA MET A 298 8.00 -19.36 13.27
C MET A 298 9.23 -18.58 13.78
N VAL A 299 9.19 -17.24 13.76
CA VAL A 299 10.27 -16.39 14.29
C VAL A 299 10.48 -16.62 15.78
N LYS A 300 9.40 -16.64 16.58
CA LYS A 300 9.47 -16.94 18.01
C LYS A 300 10.02 -18.34 18.30
N ASN A 301 9.65 -19.34 17.51
CA ASN A 301 10.17 -20.70 17.67
C ASN A 301 11.69 -20.74 17.44
N VAL A 302 12.16 -20.10 16.36
CA VAL A 302 13.59 -19.99 16.06
C VAL A 302 14.36 -19.30 17.20
N GLN A 303 13.87 -18.15 17.68
CA GLN A 303 14.48 -17.46 18.83
C GLN A 303 14.53 -18.34 20.07
N LYS A 304 13.43 -19.04 20.39
CA LYS A 304 13.35 -19.93 21.54
C LYS A 304 14.38 -21.05 21.47
N GLU A 305 14.56 -21.68 20.30
CA GLU A 305 15.55 -22.74 20.14
C GLU A 305 16.99 -22.20 20.13
N LEU A 306 17.22 -20.99 19.57
CA LEU A 306 18.51 -20.31 19.65
C LEU A 306 18.92 -20.01 21.10
N HIS A 307 18.01 -19.52 21.93
CA HIS A 307 18.31 -19.20 23.33
C HIS A 307 18.70 -20.41 24.18
N LYS A 308 18.34 -21.63 23.78
CA LYS A 308 18.78 -22.86 24.46
C LYS A 308 20.23 -23.21 24.14
N LEU A 309 20.79 -22.57 23.12
CA LEU A 309 22.12 -22.84 22.61
C LEU A 309 22.99 -21.63 22.88
N ASP A 310 24.16 -21.87 23.45
CA ASP A 310 25.10 -20.81 23.80
C ASP A 310 25.94 -20.43 22.56
N PHE A 311 25.26 -19.93 21.52
CA PHE A 311 25.91 -19.48 20.29
C PHE A 311 26.21 -17.99 20.35
N ASN A 312 27.40 -17.60 19.90
CA ASN A 312 27.82 -16.21 19.88
C ASN A 312 27.13 -15.49 18.72
N GLN A 313 26.44 -14.40 18.99
CA GLN A 313 25.80 -13.61 17.95
C GLN A 313 26.85 -12.82 17.14
N THR A 314 26.68 -12.77 15.82
CA THR A 314 27.50 -11.96 14.90
C THR A 314 26.62 -10.91 14.20
N GLU A 315 27.20 -10.02 13.40
CA GLU A 315 26.49 -8.92 12.75
C GLU A 315 25.28 -9.37 11.90
N GLY A 316 25.31 -10.59 11.35
CA GLY A 316 24.25 -11.11 10.50
C GLY A 316 23.78 -12.54 10.82
N GLY A 317 24.34 -13.17 11.85
CA GLY A 317 24.11 -14.58 12.14
C GLY A 317 24.66 -14.98 13.51
N TYR A 318 25.22 -16.18 13.56
CA TYR A 318 25.67 -16.83 14.79
C TYR A 318 26.95 -17.60 14.53
N ARG A 319 27.74 -17.78 15.58
CA ARG A 319 29.01 -18.48 15.58
C ARG A 319 29.08 -19.50 16.71
N ALA A 320 29.62 -20.67 16.41
CA ALA A 320 29.81 -21.76 17.36
C ALA A 320 31.14 -22.47 17.09
N ASN A 321 31.71 -23.13 18.10
CA ASN A 321 32.85 -24.02 17.87
C ASN A 321 32.44 -25.26 17.05
N THR A 322 33.35 -25.80 16.26
CA THR A 322 33.11 -26.97 15.39
C THR A 322 32.57 -28.20 16.12
N TYR A 323 32.98 -28.44 17.37
CA TYR A 323 32.47 -29.56 18.17
C TYR A 323 30.96 -29.47 18.47
N ARG A 324 30.33 -28.29 18.33
CA ARG A 324 28.87 -28.11 18.52
C ARG A 324 28.04 -28.43 17.27
N PHE A 325 28.64 -29.07 16.27
CA PHE A 325 27.97 -29.48 15.04
C PHE A 325 26.65 -30.22 15.30
N MET A 326 26.63 -31.22 16.19
CA MET A 326 25.40 -31.96 16.51
C MET A 326 24.32 -31.04 17.11
N SER A 327 24.70 -30.07 17.94
CA SER A 327 23.76 -29.09 18.50
C SER A 327 23.15 -28.19 17.42
N LEU A 328 23.94 -27.83 16.39
CA LEU A 328 23.45 -27.09 15.22
C LEU A 328 22.49 -27.95 14.37
N GLU A 329 22.78 -29.24 14.17
CA GLU A 329 21.87 -30.15 13.46
C GLU A 329 20.54 -30.34 14.21
N ASP A 330 20.61 -30.56 15.52
CA ASP A 330 19.42 -30.65 16.37
C ASP A 330 18.59 -29.37 16.32
N PHE A 331 19.25 -28.20 16.31
CA PHE A 331 18.60 -26.92 16.13
C PHE A 331 17.84 -26.84 14.80
N ILE A 332 18.52 -27.16 13.69
CA ILE A 332 17.92 -27.14 12.34
C ILE A 332 16.69 -28.05 12.29
N ASN A 333 16.79 -29.25 12.85
CA ASN A 333 15.69 -30.21 12.90
C ASN A 333 14.51 -29.69 13.74
N LYS A 334 14.76 -29.13 14.93
CA LYS A 334 13.71 -28.61 15.84
C LYS A 334 12.94 -27.43 15.26
N ILE A 335 13.59 -26.59 14.45
CA ILE A 335 12.92 -25.48 13.77
C ILE A 335 12.23 -25.91 12.47
N GLY A 336 12.34 -27.19 12.08
CA GLY A 336 11.86 -27.69 10.78
C GLY A 336 12.58 -27.04 9.60
N GLY A 337 13.84 -26.65 9.81
CA GLY A 337 14.64 -25.91 8.86
C GLY A 337 15.29 -26.81 7.81
N LYS A 338 15.57 -26.24 6.64
CA LYS A 338 16.40 -26.88 5.61
C LYS A 338 17.82 -26.36 5.74
N ARG A 339 18.78 -27.27 5.68
CA ARG A 339 20.19 -26.92 5.70
C ARG A 339 20.67 -26.56 4.29
N GLU A 340 21.37 -25.45 4.16
CA GLU A 340 22.07 -25.03 2.94
C GLU A 340 23.55 -24.93 3.29
N LEU A 341 24.38 -25.74 2.62
CA LEU A 341 25.79 -25.88 2.97
C LEU A 341 26.70 -25.13 2.02
N SER A 342 27.72 -24.48 2.57
CA SER A 342 28.84 -24.01 1.77
C SER A 342 29.66 -25.20 1.24
N THR A 343 30.38 -24.98 0.15
CA THR A 343 31.27 -25.98 -0.46
C THR A 343 32.37 -26.40 0.52
N GLU A 344 32.90 -25.45 1.27
CA GLU A 344 33.93 -25.62 2.30
C GLU A 344 33.43 -26.51 3.42
N TYR A 345 32.17 -26.31 3.83
CA TYR A 345 31.56 -27.11 4.87
C TYR A 345 31.24 -28.54 4.41
N LEU A 346 30.80 -28.72 3.16
CA LEU A 346 30.65 -30.05 2.56
C LEU A 346 31.98 -30.81 2.56
N HIS A 347 33.06 -30.13 2.17
CA HIS A 347 34.40 -30.71 2.17
C HIS A 347 34.83 -31.13 3.58
N PHE A 348 34.60 -30.28 4.59
CA PHE A 348 34.84 -30.63 5.99
C PHE A 348 34.03 -31.87 6.41
N LEU A 349 32.74 -31.96 6.07
CA LEU A 349 31.93 -33.13 6.40
C LEU A 349 32.42 -34.41 5.72
N GLU A 350 32.87 -34.33 4.46
CA GLU A 350 33.49 -35.45 3.76
C GLU A 350 34.77 -35.91 4.43
N GLN A 351 35.63 -34.97 4.85
CA GLN A 351 36.84 -35.30 5.61
C GLN A 351 36.52 -36.00 6.93
N VAL A 352 35.53 -35.50 7.68
CA VAL A 352 35.11 -36.09 8.97
C VAL A 352 34.52 -37.48 8.78
N LYS A 353 33.61 -37.67 7.81
CA LYS A 353 32.97 -38.97 7.57
C LYS A 353 33.91 -39.97 6.90
N GLY A 354 34.83 -39.50 6.08
CA GLY A 354 35.77 -40.32 5.32
C GLY A 354 37.04 -40.68 6.09
N PHE A 355 37.27 -40.09 7.27
CA PHE A 355 38.49 -40.34 8.02
C PHE A 355 38.60 -41.81 8.45
N LYS A 356 39.71 -42.44 8.06
CA LYS A 356 40.12 -43.75 8.54
C LYS A 356 41.52 -43.63 9.11
N SER A 357 41.68 -44.09 10.35
CA SER A 357 43.01 -44.03 10.95
C SER A 357 43.96 -45.01 10.29
N LYS A 358 45.22 -44.59 10.13
CA LYS A 358 46.26 -45.35 9.43
C LYS A 358 47.17 -46.00 10.47
N THR A 359 47.18 -47.32 10.49
CA THR A 359 48.10 -48.11 11.33
C THR A 359 49.56 -47.96 10.92
N THR A 360 49.81 -47.45 9.72
CA THR A 360 51.12 -47.17 9.13
C THR A 360 51.51 -45.69 9.18
N TYR A 361 50.80 -44.87 9.98
CA TYR A 361 51.13 -43.46 10.14
C TYR A 361 52.58 -43.28 10.61
N LYS A 362 53.33 -42.44 9.88
CA LYS A 362 54.74 -42.15 10.14
C LYS A 362 54.86 -40.78 10.79
N LEU A 363 55.60 -40.72 11.89
CA LEU A 363 55.97 -39.47 12.52
C LEU A 363 57.15 -38.84 11.78
N PRO A 364 57.43 -37.54 12.00
CA PRO A 364 58.67 -36.92 11.57
C PRO A 364 59.90 -37.75 11.99
N GLN A 365 60.90 -37.85 11.12
CA GLN A 365 62.03 -38.78 11.29
C GLN A 365 62.79 -38.58 12.61
N HIS A 366 62.93 -37.34 13.06
CA HIS A 366 63.61 -37.04 14.32
C HIS A 366 62.81 -37.53 15.54
N ILE A 367 61.48 -37.43 15.53
CA ILE A 367 60.63 -37.99 16.60
C ILE A 367 60.72 -39.52 16.62
N GLU A 368 60.67 -40.18 15.45
CA GLU A 368 60.85 -41.63 15.36
C GLU A 368 62.21 -42.06 15.93
N LYS A 369 63.27 -41.31 15.63
CA LYS A 369 64.63 -41.57 16.12
C LYS A 369 64.72 -41.41 17.64
N ASP A 370 64.12 -40.37 18.21
CA ASP A 370 64.13 -40.14 19.66
C ASP A 370 63.37 -41.23 20.43
N LEU A 371 62.22 -41.66 19.90
CA LEU A 371 61.47 -42.79 20.45
C LEU A 371 62.33 -44.07 20.42
N SER A 372 62.98 -44.35 19.28
CA SER A 372 63.84 -45.53 19.13
C SER A 372 65.06 -45.47 20.06
N ASN A 373 65.70 -44.31 20.21
CA ASN A 373 66.83 -44.12 21.12
C ASN A 373 66.43 -44.32 22.59
N SER A 374 65.17 -44.06 22.91
CA SER A 374 64.58 -44.30 24.23
C SER A 374 64.05 -45.73 24.41
N GLY A 375 64.29 -46.62 23.45
CA GLY A 375 63.82 -48.01 23.47
C GLY A 375 62.32 -48.18 23.21
N ILE A 376 61.64 -47.15 22.71
CA ILE A 376 60.19 -47.15 22.44
C ILE A 376 59.93 -47.49 20.98
N THR A 377 59.12 -48.53 20.75
CA THR A 377 58.64 -48.89 19.40
C THR A 377 57.11 -48.86 19.36
N LEU A 378 56.55 -47.88 18.66
CA LEU A 378 55.11 -47.70 18.53
C LEU A 378 54.46 -48.88 17.80
N ARG A 379 53.42 -49.44 18.42
CA ARG A 379 52.60 -50.50 17.81
C ARG A 379 51.67 -49.94 16.73
N PRO A 380 51.20 -50.77 15.77
CA PRO A 380 50.32 -50.30 14.69
C PRO A 380 49.04 -49.60 15.19
N TYR A 381 48.44 -50.09 16.26
CA TYR A 381 47.25 -49.44 16.86
C TYR A 381 47.58 -48.10 17.53
N GLN A 382 48.77 -47.96 18.13
CA GLN A 382 49.22 -46.67 18.72
C GLN A 382 49.47 -45.65 17.62
N ARG A 383 50.06 -46.07 16.49
CA ARG A 383 50.21 -45.21 15.30
C ARG A 383 48.86 -44.73 14.77
N ALA A 384 47.87 -45.63 14.74
CA ALA A 384 46.50 -45.26 14.40
C ALA A 384 45.90 -44.28 15.43
N GLY A 385 46.05 -44.51 16.72
CA GLY A 385 45.56 -43.59 17.76
C GLY A 385 46.19 -42.20 17.64
N ILE A 386 47.51 -42.13 17.45
CA ILE A 386 48.24 -40.88 17.23
C ILE A 386 47.78 -40.16 15.96
N HIS A 387 47.58 -40.87 14.85
CA HIS A 387 47.07 -40.29 13.61
C HIS A 387 45.66 -39.71 13.79
N TRP A 388 44.79 -40.42 14.52
CA TRP A 388 43.44 -39.95 14.81
C TRP A 388 43.46 -38.70 15.70
N LEU A 389 44.24 -38.71 16.77
CA LEU A 389 44.41 -37.56 17.66
C LEU A 389 44.99 -36.35 16.89
N ASN A 390 46.04 -36.54 16.09
CA ASN A 390 46.62 -35.45 15.30
C ASN A 390 45.61 -34.89 14.27
N TRP A 391 44.84 -35.78 13.63
CA TRP A 391 43.77 -35.37 12.72
C TRP A 391 42.71 -34.55 13.44
N LEU A 392 42.26 -34.96 14.64
CA LEU A 392 41.30 -34.18 15.43
C LEU A 392 41.81 -32.76 15.70
N ILE A 393 43.05 -32.62 16.20
CA ILE A 393 43.60 -31.31 16.55
C ILE A 393 43.77 -30.44 15.29
N THR A 394 44.15 -31.04 14.16
CA THR A 394 44.28 -30.34 12.86
C THR A 394 42.95 -29.79 12.36
N HIS A 395 41.84 -30.45 12.70
CA HIS A 395 40.48 -30.04 12.33
C HIS A 395 39.75 -29.32 13.47
N TYR A 396 40.47 -28.93 14.53
CA TYR A 396 39.91 -28.22 15.69
C TYR A 396 38.76 -28.98 16.37
N LEU A 397 38.89 -30.31 16.38
CA LEU A 397 37.97 -31.24 17.01
C LEU A 397 38.56 -31.76 18.31
N HIS A 398 37.67 -32.28 19.15
CA HIS A 398 38.02 -32.94 20.41
C HIS A 398 37.47 -34.37 20.38
N GLY A 399 38.12 -35.27 21.09
CA GLY A 399 37.75 -36.68 21.09
C GLY A 399 38.05 -37.35 22.41
N ILE A 400 37.36 -38.46 22.65
CA ILE A 400 37.60 -39.35 23.80
C ILE A 400 38.36 -40.56 23.26
N LEU A 401 39.61 -40.73 23.71
CA LEU A 401 40.40 -41.93 23.39
C LEU A 401 39.95 -43.09 24.29
N ALA A 402 38.96 -43.85 23.82
CA ALA A 402 38.31 -44.94 24.55
C ALA A 402 39.01 -46.30 24.39
N ASP A 403 40.34 -46.29 24.27
CA ASP A 403 41.17 -47.50 24.21
C ASP A 403 41.13 -48.27 25.55
N ASP A 404 41.20 -49.60 25.49
CA ASP A 404 41.33 -50.46 26.66
C ASP A 404 42.56 -50.11 27.54
N MET A 405 42.51 -50.56 28.79
CA MET A 405 43.62 -50.37 29.74
C MET A 405 44.88 -51.08 29.23
N GLY A 406 46.05 -50.42 29.37
CA GLY A 406 47.33 -50.98 28.95
C GLY A 406 47.75 -50.70 27.49
N LEU A 407 46.88 -50.14 26.65
CA LEU A 407 47.21 -49.83 25.24
C LEU A 407 48.15 -48.60 25.06
N GLY A 408 48.63 -48.01 26.16
CA GLY A 408 49.60 -46.91 26.10
C GLY A 408 48.99 -45.57 25.71
N LYS A 409 47.85 -45.20 26.28
CA LYS A 409 47.22 -43.88 26.06
C LYS A 409 48.19 -42.72 26.38
N THR A 410 48.99 -42.86 27.43
CA THR A 410 50.01 -41.87 27.83
C THR A 410 51.01 -41.59 26.71
N ILE A 411 51.60 -42.64 26.11
CA ILE A 411 52.58 -42.45 25.02
C ILE A 411 51.92 -41.89 23.76
N GLN A 412 50.68 -42.28 23.45
CA GLN A 412 49.93 -41.71 22.33
C GLN A 412 49.70 -40.20 22.53
N THR A 413 49.24 -39.80 23.72
CA THR A 413 48.99 -38.39 24.07
C THR A 413 50.26 -37.55 24.04
N ILE A 414 51.33 -37.98 24.71
CA ILE A 414 52.62 -37.26 24.74
C ILE A 414 53.18 -37.07 23.33
N THR A 415 53.10 -38.11 22.50
CA THR A 415 53.60 -38.06 21.12
C THR A 415 52.85 -37.01 20.31
N VAL A 416 51.53 -36.94 20.44
CA VAL A 416 50.70 -35.93 19.75
C VAL A 416 50.96 -34.53 20.29
N MET A 417 51.11 -34.37 21.61
CA MET A 417 51.47 -33.08 22.20
C MET A 417 52.81 -32.57 21.65
N ARG A 418 53.82 -33.45 21.55
CA ARG A 418 55.11 -33.13 20.96
C ARG A 418 54.96 -32.67 19.51
N LEU A 419 54.21 -33.42 18.68
CA LEU A 419 53.94 -33.03 17.29
C LEU A 419 53.37 -31.62 17.20
N ARG A 420 52.37 -31.28 18.02
CA ARG A 420 51.73 -29.96 17.98
C ARG A 420 52.63 -28.84 18.49
N TYR A 421 53.49 -29.10 19.47
CA TYR A 421 54.48 -28.12 19.91
C TYR A 421 55.49 -27.79 18.81
N GLU A 422 55.95 -28.80 18.07
CA GLU A 422 56.88 -28.61 16.97
C GLU A 422 56.22 -27.91 15.77
N GLU A 423 54.96 -28.26 15.44
CA GLU A 423 54.21 -27.64 14.34
C GLU A 423 53.83 -26.18 14.60
N SER A 424 53.43 -25.84 15.83
CA SER A 424 52.91 -24.51 16.15
C SER A 424 53.99 -23.45 16.39
N GLY A 425 55.25 -23.84 16.64
CA GLY A 425 56.34 -22.93 17.00
C GLY A 425 56.10 -22.10 18.27
N SER A 426 55.03 -22.40 19.02
CA SER A 426 54.55 -21.66 20.18
C SER A 426 54.67 -22.52 21.45
N MET A 427 55.27 -21.97 22.51
CA MET A 427 55.30 -22.58 23.84
C MET A 427 53.99 -22.35 24.61
N SER A 428 52.85 -22.68 24.01
CA SER A 428 51.58 -22.69 24.75
C SER A 428 51.67 -23.72 25.88
N HIS A 429 51.11 -23.48 27.05
CA HIS A 429 51.17 -24.49 28.12
C HIS A 429 50.06 -25.53 27.92
N SER A 430 50.40 -26.82 27.94
CA SER A 430 49.41 -27.90 28.04
C SER A 430 49.16 -28.25 29.50
N LEU A 431 47.90 -28.52 29.84
CA LEU A 431 47.48 -28.99 31.15
C LEU A 431 47.08 -30.46 31.07
N VAL A 432 47.78 -31.32 31.83
CA VAL A 432 47.39 -32.71 32.02
C VAL A 432 46.77 -32.84 33.41
N ILE A 433 45.52 -33.30 33.46
CA ILE A 433 44.83 -33.60 34.71
C ILE A 433 44.69 -35.11 34.81
N SER A 434 45.15 -35.70 35.91
CA SER A 434 45.07 -37.13 36.16
C SER A 434 44.72 -37.43 37.62
N PRO A 435 44.19 -38.62 37.94
CA PRO A 435 44.01 -39.04 39.32
C PRO A 435 45.32 -39.02 40.11
N LYS A 436 45.24 -38.71 41.41
CA LYS A 436 46.42 -38.60 42.29
C LYS A 436 47.37 -39.80 42.21
N SER A 437 46.84 -41.00 42.04
CA SER A 437 47.61 -42.26 42.00
C SER A 437 48.56 -42.38 40.80
N VAL A 438 48.30 -41.69 39.68
CA VAL A 438 49.10 -41.81 38.45
C VAL A 438 49.92 -40.57 38.12
N ILE A 439 49.95 -39.57 39.00
CA ILE A 439 50.72 -38.33 38.80
C ILE A 439 52.22 -38.61 38.65
N ARG A 440 52.78 -39.58 39.39
CA ARG A 440 54.21 -39.96 39.25
C ARG A 440 54.51 -40.78 37.99
N HIS A 441 53.48 -41.33 37.37
CA HIS A 441 53.62 -42.13 36.15
C HIS A 441 53.58 -41.25 34.90
N TRP A 442 52.78 -40.18 34.94
CA TRP A 442 52.90 -39.04 34.03
C TRP A 442 54.19 -38.28 34.31
#